data_AF-A0A1V4TJ98-F1
#
_entry.id   AF-A0A1V4TJ98-F1
#
_cell.length_a   1.000
_cell.length_b   1.000
_cell.length_c   1.000
_cell.angle_alpha   90.00
_cell.angle_beta   90.00
_cell.angle_gamma   90.00
#
_symmetry.space_group_name_H-M   'P 1'
#
loop_
_entity.id
_entity.type
_entity.pdbx_description
1 polymer ?
#
loop_
_entity_poly.entity_id
_entity_poly.type
_entity_poly.pdbx_seq_one_letter_code
_entity_poly.pdbx_strand_id
1 'polypeptide(L)'
;MEKRHQEYMEYYQARFKKYEDNPLYPYSYQSEKALYDAIATSDKLDEFGRKVEEGNLAVENAIALVKDQETARKKLYQELKEEIRLHAPLRILDIIDTVKTDIELTNTVSEIEGEVSIEISLDLFTDQIYHDMMTLEEIEIFQSAEVPDEWKKEINQDYPQELINMGREDWTESVIPNAHKWDPHWQYNFDLIWEERHRRLIPIPDEVLKRRVEQFKTYRGI
;
A
#
# COMPACT_ATOMS: atom_id res chain seq x y z
N MET A 1 49.34 -1.41 10.31
CA MET A 1 47.87 -1.56 10.37
C MET A 1 47.57 -2.89 11.03
N GLU A 2 46.74 -2.91 12.06
CA GLU A 2 46.38 -4.14 12.79
C GLU A 2 45.51 -5.06 11.91
N LYS A 3 45.61 -6.39 12.08
CA LYS A 3 44.83 -7.37 11.32
C LYS A 3 43.33 -7.06 11.32
N ARG A 4 42.79 -6.66 12.47
CA ARG A 4 41.38 -6.31 12.65
C ARG A 4 40.97 -5.08 11.84
N HIS A 5 41.85 -4.08 11.72
CA HIS A 5 41.59 -2.88 10.91
C HIS A 5 41.46 -3.23 9.43
N GLN A 6 42.37 -4.08 8.93
CA GLN A 6 42.32 -4.60 7.57
C GLN A 6 41.03 -5.39 7.29
N GLU A 7 40.62 -6.25 8.23
CA GLU A 7 39.35 -7.01 8.12
C GLU A 7 38.13 -6.09 8.03
N TYR A 8 38.07 -5.01 8.83
CA TYR A 8 36.98 -4.04 8.73
C TYR A 8 37.02 -3.23 7.43
N MET A 9 38.19 -2.86 6.93
CA MET A 9 38.30 -2.18 5.63
C MET A 9 37.75 -3.05 4.51
N GLU A 10 38.10 -4.33 4.47
CA GLU A 10 37.58 -5.30 3.51
C GLU A 10 36.06 -5.48 3.64
N TYR A 11 35.55 -5.51 4.88
CA TYR A 11 34.12 -5.57 5.16
C TYR A 11 33.36 -4.36 4.58
N TYR A 12 33.78 -3.13 4.89
CA TYR A 12 33.12 -1.92 4.35
C TYR A 12 33.32 -1.79 2.84
N GLN A 13 34.45 -2.26 2.30
CA GLN A 13 34.65 -2.32 0.86
C GLN A 13 33.64 -3.23 0.16
N ALA A 14 33.39 -4.41 0.73
CA ALA A 14 32.39 -5.33 0.20
C ALA A 14 30.97 -4.75 0.28
N ARG A 15 30.65 -3.99 1.34
CA ARG A 15 29.34 -3.35 1.52
C ARG A 15 29.00 -2.36 0.42
N PHE A 16 29.86 -1.38 0.11
CA PHE A 16 29.51 -0.41 -0.93
C PHE A 16 29.54 -1.03 -2.32
N LYS A 17 30.44 -2.00 -2.59
CA LYS A 17 30.51 -2.72 -3.87
C LYS A 17 29.24 -3.50 -4.18
N LYS A 18 28.50 -3.95 -3.17
CA LYS A 18 27.17 -4.58 -3.34
C LYS A 18 26.20 -3.69 -4.14
N TYR A 19 26.32 -2.37 -4.01
CA TYR A 19 25.45 -1.39 -4.66
C TYR A 19 26.09 -0.76 -5.91
N GLU A 20 27.33 -1.14 -6.26
CA GLU A 20 28.02 -0.63 -7.44
C GLU A 20 27.20 -0.94 -8.70
N ASP A 21 27.04 0.07 -9.55
CA ASP A 21 26.24 0.05 -10.78
C ASP A 21 24.75 -0.33 -10.61
N ASN A 22 24.23 -0.34 -9.38
CA ASN A 22 22.82 -0.63 -9.13
C ASN A 22 21.97 0.66 -9.22
N PRO A 23 21.14 0.83 -10.27
CA PRO A 23 20.37 2.07 -10.47
C PRO A 23 19.26 2.28 -9.43
N LEU A 24 18.91 1.26 -8.65
CA LEU A 24 17.90 1.36 -7.59
C LEU A 24 18.49 1.78 -6.25
N TYR A 25 19.81 1.71 -6.06
CA TYR A 25 20.46 1.98 -4.78
C TYR A 25 21.58 3.04 -4.82
N PRO A 26 21.40 4.18 -5.52
CA PRO A 26 22.44 5.21 -5.63
C PRO A 26 22.77 5.88 -4.29
N TYR A 27 21.81 6.08 -3.39
CA TYR A 27 22.08 6.73 -2.10
C TYR A 27 22.82 5.78 -1.15
N SER A 28 22.42 4.50 -1.12
CA SER A 28 23.08 3.45 -0.35
C SER A 28 24.52 3.27 -0.81
N TYR A 29 24.79 3.28 -2.12
CA TYR A 29 26.15 3.26 -2.64
C TYR A 29 27.00 4.41 -2.07
N GLN A 30 26.48 5.65 -2.13
CA GLN A 30 27.22 6.83 -1.67
C GLN A 30 27.48 6.81 -0.16
N SER A 31 26.50 6.44 0.66
CA SER A 31 26.64 6.39 2.12
C SER A 31 27.55 5.24 2.58
N GLU A 32 27.45 4.05 1.97
CA GLU A 32 28.36 2.93 2.24
C GLU A 32 29.79 3.26 1.84
N LYS A 33 29.96 3.97 0.71
CA LYS A 33 31.27 4.46 0.29
C LYS A 33 31.84 5.48 1.30
N ALA A 34 31.01 6.35 1.88
CA ALA A 34 31.45 7.27 2.93
C ALA A 34 31.91 6.53 4.19
N LEU A 35 31.23 5.45 4.60
CA LEU A 35 31.67 4.57 5.69
C LEU A 35 33.01 3.90 5.38
N TYR A 36 33.19 3.41 4.14
CA TYR A 36 34.46 2.86 3.68
C TYR A 36 35.58 3.92 3.69
N ASP A 37 35.33 5.11 3.16
CA ASP A 37 36.30 6.20 3.11
C ASP A 37 36.69 6.64 4.54
N ALA A 38 35.74 6.64 5.48
CA ALA A 38 36.00 6.93 6.88
C ALA A 38 36.99 5.92 7.50
N ILE A 39 36.85 4.61 7.26
CA ILE A 39 37.80 3.62 7.79
C ILE A 39 39.13 3.59 7.04
N ALA A 40 39.10 3.74 5.70
CA ALA A 40 40.29 3.71 4.86
C ALA A 40 41.23 4.90 5.13
N THR A 41 40.69 6.03 5.57
CA THR A 41 41.46 7.23 5.94
C THR A 41 41.78 7.31 7.43
N SER A 42 41.44 6.28 8.22
CA SER A 42 41.73 6.24 9.65
C SER A 42 42.98 5.42 9.94
N ASP A 43 43.84 5.91 10.82
CA ASP A 43 45.06 5.19 11.21
C ASP A 43 44.78 4.10 12.25
N LYS A 44 43.70 4.27 13.03
CA LYS A 44 43.24 3.36 14.09
C LYS A 44 41.71 3.28 14.14
N LEU A 45 41.19 2.20 14.73
CA LEU A 45 39.74 1.99 14.86
C LEU A 45 39.03 3.04 15.72
N ASP A 46 39.69 3.58 16.75
CA ASP A 46 39.11 4.64 17.58
C ASP A 46 38.86 5.93 16.78
N GLU A 47 39.74 6.23 15.82
CA GLU A 47 39.56 7.37 14.92
C GLU A 47 38.38 7.15 13.97
N PHE A 48 38.23 5.92 13.46
CA PHE A 48 37.08 5.53 12.64
C PHE A 48 35.77 5.69 13.43
N GLY A 49 35.71 5.19 14.66
CA GLY A 49 34.52 5.34 15.53
C GLY A 49 34.13 6.81 15.71
N ARG A 50 35.10 7.67 16.00
CA ARG A 50 34.88 9.12 16.12
C ARG A 50 34.35 9.74 14.81
N LYS A 51 34.90 9.38 13.65
CA LYS A 51 34.40 9.88 12.34
C LYS A 51 32.96 9.45 12.06
N VAL A 52 32.60 8.21 12.43
CA VAL A 52 31.23 7.70 12.29
C VAL A 52 30.26 8.46 13.19
N GLU A 53 30.63 8.72 14.44
CA GLU A 53 29.82 9.48 15.39
C GLU A 53 29.69 10.96 15.00
N GLU A 54 30.82 11.65 14.75
CA GLU A 54 30.83 13.08 14.38
C GLU A 54 30.09 13.36 13.06
N GLY A 55 30.18 12.43 12.10
CA GLY A 55 29.50 12.52 10.81
C GLY A 55 28.11 11.92 10.78
N ASN A 56 27.62 11.35 11.89
CA ASN A 56 26.36 10.59 11.96
C ASN A 56 26.21 9.51 10.87
N LEU A 57 27.33 8.93 10.43
CA LEU A 57 27.39 8.13 9.19
C LEU A 57 26.51 6.88 9.25
N ALA A 58 26.26 6.35 10.45
CA ALA A 58 25.36 5.22 10.65
C ALA A 58 23.89 5.59 10.33
N VAL A 59 23.42 6.74 10.79
CA VAL A 59 22.06 7.22 10.53
C VAL A 59 21.92 7.65 9.08
N GLU A 60 22.91 8.36 8.53
CA GLU A 60 22.94 8.74 7.10
C GLU A 60 22.89 7.51 6.19
N ASN A 61 23.55 6.42 6.56
CA ASN A 61 23.48 5.16 5.82
C ASN A 61 22.09 4.50 5.90
N ALA A 62 21.42 4.57 7.06
CA ALA A 62 20.05 4.09 7.21
C ALA A 62 19.05 4.94 6.40
N ILE A 63 19.16 6.27 6.47
CA ILE A 63 18.38 7.22 5.67
C ILE A 63 18.55 6.94 4.18
N ALA A 64 19.79 6.73 3.72
CA ALA A 64 20.09 6.43 2.33
C ALA A 64 19.36 5.17 1.82
N LEU A 65 19.33 4.10 2.62
CA LEU A 65 18.60 2.89 2.29
C LEU A 65 17.09 3.14 2.14
N VAL A 66 16.50 3.91 3.07
CA VAL A 66 15.08 4.28 3.00
C VAL A 66 14.81 5.13 1.75
N LYS A 67 15.67 6.09 1.43
CA LYS A 67 15.51 6.92 0.22
C LYS A 67 15.51 6.09 -1.06
N ASP A 68 16.41 5.13 -1.17
CA ASP A 68 16.46 4.22 -2.32
C ASP A 68 15.16 3.39 -2.44
N GLN A 69 14.72 2.78 -1.33
CA GLN A 69 13.51 1.98 -1.26
C GLN A 69 12.26 2.78 -1.61
N GLU A 70 12.09 3.96 -1.01
CA GLU A 70 10.93 4.82 -1.25
C GLU A 70 10.96 5.46 -2.63
N THR A 71 12.13 5.77 -3.18
CA THR A 71 12.25 6.24 -4.57
C THR A 71 11.81 5.15 -5.55
N ALA A 72 12.21 3.90 -5.31
CA ALA A 72 11.78 2.77 -6.12
C ALA A 72 10.27 2.50 -5.99
N ARG A 73 9.73 2.50 -4.76
CA ARG A 73 8.28 2.34 -4.48
C ARG A 73 7.46 3.46 -5.13
N LYS A 74 7.89 4.71 -4.99
CA LYS A 74 7.27 5.88 -5.64
C LYS A 74 7.12 5.66 -7.13
N LYS A 75 8.23 5.30 -7.81
CA LYS A 75 8.25 5.07 -9.25
C LYS A 75 7.28 3.95 -9.65
N LEU A 76 7.32 2.82 -8.93
CA LEU A 76 6.42 1.69 -9.17
C LEU A 76 4.95 2.11 -9.06
N TYR A 77 4.56 2.79 -7.98
CA TYR A 77 3.18 3.20 -7.77
C TYR A 77 2.71 4.25 -8.76
N GLN A 78 3.59 5.15 -9.22
CA GLN A 78 3.29 6.07 -10.31
C GLN A 78 3.05 5.34 -11.64
N GLU A 79 3.88 4.34 -11.98
CA GLU A 79 3.71 3.53 -13.19
C GLU A 79 2.40 2.73 -13.16
N LEU A 80 2.03 2.20 -12.00
CA LEU A 80 0.78 1.46 -11.79
C LEU A 80 -0.46 2.33 -11.58
N LYS A 81 -0.27 3.66 -11.47
CA LYS A 81 -1.31 4.63 -11.09
C LYS A 81 -2.02 4.25 -9.77
N GLU A 82 -1.24 3.79 -8.81
CA GLU A 82 -1.65 3.50 -7.43
C GLU A 82 -1.59 4.76 -6.57
N GLU A 83 -2.62 5.61 -6.64
CA GLU A 83 -2.62 6.91 -5.95
C GLU A 83 -2.48 6.80 -4.43
N ILE A 84 -3.28 5.93 -3.79
CA ILE A 84 -3.27 5.81 -2.33
C ILE A 84 -1.95 5.21 -1.82
N ARG A 85 -1.43 4.16 -2.47
CA ARG A 85 -0.14 3.54 -2.08
C ARG A 85 1.05 4.47 -2.32
N LEU A 86 0.91 5.42 -3.25
CA LEU A 86 1.93 6.43 -3.54
C LEU A 86 2.11 7.44 -2.39
N HIS A 87 1.12 7.60 -1.50
CA HIS A 87 1.20 8.55 -0.39
C HIS A 87 2.38 8.27 0.56
N ALA A 88 2.62 7.01 0.94
CA ALA A 88 3.69 6.66 1.86
C ALA A 88 5.08 7.07 1.34
N PRO A 89 5.54 6.64 0.16
CA PRO A 89 6.85 7.04 -0.34
C PRO A 89 6.95 8.56 -0.58
N LEU A 90 5.85 9.24 -0.95
CA LEU A 90 5.86 10.70 -1.08
C LEU A 90 6.10 11.39 0.26
N ARG A 91 5.33 11.03 1.29
CA ARG A 91 5.43 11.62 2.64
C ARG A 91 6.77 11.30 3.28
N ILE A 92 7.27 10.06 3.16
CA ILE A 92 8.58 9.68 3.71
C ILE A 92 9.69 10.48 3.03
N LEU A 93 9.74 10.51 1.69
CA LEU A 93 10.80 11.22 0.97
C LEU A 93 10.83 12.73 1.24
N ASP A 94 9.69 13.34 1.60
CA ASP A 94 9.60 14.77 1.93
C ASP A 94 10.30 15.12 3.25
N ILE A 95 10.29 14.20 4.23
CA ILE A 95 10.77 14.48 5.60
C ILE A 95 12.02 13.70 6.00
N ILE A 96 12.42 12.68 5.25
CA ILE A 96 13.47 11.74 5.67
C ILE A 96 14.83 12.41 5.95
N ASP A 97 15.14 13.50 5.24
CA ASP A 97 16.39 14.25 5.42
C ASP A 97 16.40 15.12 6.71
N THR A 98 15.25 15.29 7.37
CA THR A 98 15.18 16.02 8.65
C THR A 98 15.51 15.15 9.86
N VAL A 99 15.40 13.83 9.72
CA VAL A 99 15.64 12.84 10.78
C VAL A 99 17.11 12.87 11.24
N LYS A 100 17.34 12.68 12.54
CA LYS A 100 18.69 12.72 13.16
C LYS A 100 19.10 11.45 13.87
N THR A 101 18.16 10.57 14.22
CA THR A 101 18.45 9.32 14.93
C THR A 101 17.81 8.11 14.25
N ASP A 102 18.34 6.93 14.53
CA ASP A 102 17.82 5.64 14.07
C ASP A 102 16.41 5.33 14.63
N ILE A 103 16.18 5.69 15.89
CA ILE A 103 14.87 5.56 16.54
C ILE A 103 13.84 6.48 15.87
N GLU A 104 14.20 7.75 15.63
CA GLU A 104 13.34 8.70 14.92
C GLU A 104 13.04 8.21 13.51
N LEU A 105 14.04 7.75 12.77
CA LEU A 105 13.88 7.16 11.43
C LEU A 105 12.83 6.05 11.43
N THR A 106 12.98 5.10 12.35
CA THR A 106 12.08 3.93 12.45
C THR A 106 10.65 4.36 12.78
N ASN A 107 10.49 5.27 13.74
CA ASN A 107 9.19 5.76 14.17
C ASN A 107 8.49 6.54 13.05
N THR A 108 9.21 7.47 12.41
CA THR A 108 8.69 8.30 11.32
C THR A 108 8.20 7.46 10.14
N VAL A 109 8.99 6.48 9.70
CA VAL A 109 8.57 5.57 8.62
C VAL A 109 7.35 4.74 9.04
N SER A 110 7.39 4.17 10.25
CA SER A 110 6.30 3.31 10.74
C SER A 110 4.98 4.06 10.93
N GLU A 111 5.03 5.31 11.39
CA GLU A 111 3.86 6.18 11.55
C GLU A 111 3.21 6.47 10.20
N ILE A 112 4.01 6.91 9.21
CA ILE A 112 3.50 7.18 7.85
C ILE A 112 2.94 5.91 7.19
N GLU A 113 3.67 4.79 7.25
CA GLU A 113 3.18 3.52 6.70
C GLU A 113 1.90 3.06 7.41
N GLY A 114 1.77 3.31 8.72
CA GLY A 114 0.57 3.03 9.49
C GLY A 114 -0.64 3.86 9.05
N GLU A 115 -0.47 5.18 8.90
CA GLU A 115 -1.52 6.07 8.39
C GLU A 115 -1.97 5.66 6.98
N VAL A 116 -1.03 5.44 6.07
CA VAL A 116 -1.34 5.06 4.69
C VAL A 116 -1.93 3.64 4.63
N SER A 117 -1.57 2.74 5.53
CA SER A 117 -2.22 1.42 5.63
C SER A 117 -3.70 1.54 5.97
N ILE A 118 -4.10 2.54 6.77
CA ILE A 118 -5.51 2.83 7.05
C ILE A 118 -6.18 3.36 5.77
N GLU A 119 -5.56 4.32 5.08
CA GLU A 119 -6.07 4.85 3.81
C GLU A 119 -6.29 3.73 2.77
N ILE A 120 -5.32 2.83 2.61
CA ILE A 120 -5.44 1.65 1.72
C ILE A 120 -6.60 0.76 2.16
N SER A 121 -6.73 0.51 3.47
CA SER A 121 -7.81 -0.35 3.98
C SER A 121 -9.20 0.24 3.70
N LEU A 122 -9.33 1.56 3.83
CA LEU A 122 -10.54 2.29 3.50
C LEU A 122 -10.83 2.30 1.98
N ASP A 123 -9.79 2.47 1.16
CA ASP A 123 -9.86 2.42 -0.31
C ASP A 123 -10.35 1.05 -0.81
N LEU A 124 -9.87 -0.04 -0.20
CA LEU A 124 -10.24 -1.42 -0.56
C LEU A 124 -11.71 -1.75 -0.27
N PHE A 125 -12.43 -0.98 0.54
CA PHE A 125 -13.88 -1.15 0.63
C PHE A 125 -14.57 -0.89 -0.71
N THR A 126 -13.98 -0.08 -1.61
CA THR A 126 -14.47 0.11 -2.99
C THR A 126 -14.65 -1.22 -3.71
N ASP A 127 -13.79 -2.21 -3.44
CA ASP A 127 -13.81 -3.51 -4.12
C ASP A 127 -15.02 -4.38 -3.72
N GLN A 128 -15.85 -3.98 -2.75
CA GLN A 128 -17.07 -4.71 -2.37
C GLN A 128 -18.01 -4.95 -3.55
N ILE A 129 -18.11 -4.00 -4.48
CA ILE A 129 -18.92 -4.19 -5.69
C ILE A 129 -18.42 -5.36 -6.54
N TYR A 130 -17.10 -5.57 -6.60
CA TYR A 130 -16.51 -6.69 -7.33
C TYR A 130 -16.85 -8.02 -6.64
N HIS A 131 -16.80 -8.06 -5.31
CA HIS A 131 -17.14 -9.26 -4.54
C HIS A 131 -18.61 -9.66 -4.70
N ASP A 132 -19.51 -8.70 -4.88
CA ASP A 132 -20.95 -8.95 -5.02
C ASP A 132 -21.40 -9.29 -6.43
N MET A 133 -20.54 -9.19 -7.45
CA MET A 133 -20.92 -9.37 -8.86
C MET A 133 -21.71 -10.66 -9.11
N MET A 134 -21.29 -11.77 -8.50
CA MET A 134 -21.97 -13.07 -8.62
C MET A 134 -23.38 -13.04 -8.03
N THR A 135 -23.55 -12.47 -6.84
CA THR A 135 -24.85 -12.34 -6.19
C THR A 135 -25.78 -11.40 -6.97
N LEU A 136 -25.25 -10.31 -7.52
CA LEU A 136 -26.04 -9.41 -8.38
C LEU A 136 -26.52 -10.11 -9.66
N GLU A 137 -25.70 -10.97 -10.24
CA GLU A 137 -26.10 -11.79 -11.39
C GLU A 137 -27.15 -12.82 -11.01
N GLU A 138 -26.98 -13.49 -9.87
CA GLU A 138 -27.93 -14.46 -9.34
C GLU A 138 -29.32 -13.84 -9.10
N ILE A 139 -29.36 -12.66 -8.47
CA ILE A 139 -30.59 -11.89 -8.29
C ILE A 139 -31.27 -11.59 -9.64
N GLU A 140 -30.51 -11.13 -10.64
CA GLU A 140 -31.03 -10.83 -11.98
C GLU A 140 -31.59 -12.08 -12.67
N ILE A 141 -30.90 -13.23 -12.57
CA ILE A 141 -31.34 -14.51 -13.11
C ILE A 141 -32.68 -14.92 -12.49
N PHE A 142 -32.79 -14.91 -11.17
CA PHE A 142 -34.00 -15.36 -10.50
C PHE A 142 -35.20 -14.43 -10.74
N GLN A 143 -34.98 -13.12 -10.77
CA GLN A 143 -36.04 -12.16 -11.10
C GLN A 143 -36.59 -12.35 -12.53
N SER A 144 -35.74 -12.74 -13.48
CA SER A 144 -36.11 -12.90 -14.89
C SER A 144 -36.41 -14.36 -15.31
N ALA A 145 -36.27 -15.32 -14.40
CA ALA A 145 -36.44 -16.73 -14.69
C ALA A 145 -37.85 -17.04 -15.22
N GLU A 146 -37.92 -17.76 -16.35
CA GLU A 146 -39.18 -18.28 -16.88
C GLU A 146 -39.55 -19.58 -16.16
N VAL A 147 -40.40 -19.48 -15.14
CA VAL A 147 -40.88 -20.62 -14.33
C VAL A 147 -42.40 -20.74 -14.38
N PRO A 148 -42.97 -21.94 -14.09
CA PRO A 148 -44.42 -22.11 -13.99
C PRO A 148 -45.04 -21.15 -12.96
N ASP A 149 -46.30 -20.75 -13.17
CA ASP A 149 -46.97 -19.72 -12.36
C ASP A 149 -46.97 -20.03 -10.85
N GLU A 150 -47.05 -21.31 -10.49
CA GLU A 150 -47.03 -21.76 -9.09
C GLU A 150 -45.67 -21.49 -8.39
N TRP A 151 -44.57 -21.35 -9.14
CA TRP A 151 -43.21 -21.08 -8.62
C TRP A 151 -42.81 -19.61 -8.71
N LYS A 152 -43.53 -18.78 -9.48
CA LYS A 152 -43.13 -17.37 -9.74
C LYS A 152 -42.97 -16.54 -8.47
N LYS A 153 -43.82 -16.77 -7.46
CA LYS A 153 -43.71 -16.04 -6.20
C LYS A 153 -42.41 -16.41 -5.48
N GLU A 154 -42.13 -17.70 -5.34
CA GLU A 154 -40.95 -18.18 -4.64
C GLU A 154 -39.66 -17.78 -5.37
N ILE A 155 -39.59 -18.06 -6.68
CA ILE A 155 -38.36 -17.92 -7.47
C ILE A 155 -38.11 -16.47 -7.92
N ASN A 156 -39.12 -15.76 -8.41
CA ASN A 156 -38.92 -14.42 -8.98
C ASN A 156 -39.10 -13.29 -7.95
N GLN A 157 -39.63 -13.58 -6.75
CA GLN A 157 -39.90 -12.56 -5.73
C GLN A 157 -39.23 -12.89 -4.39
N ASP A 158 -39.62 -13.99 -3.73
CA ASP A 158 -39.21 -14.26 -2.35
C ASP A 158 -37.69 -14.52 -2.25
N TYR A 159 -37.13 -15.37 -3.12
CA TYR A 159 -35.70 -15.70 -3.09
C TYR A 159 -34.77 -14.51 -3.44
N PRO A 160 -34.98 -13.75 -4.54
CA PRO A 160 -34.22 -12.53 -4.80
C PRO A 160 -34.32 -11.51 -3.66
N GLN A 161 -35.49 -11.39 -3.03
CA GLN A 161 -35.70 -10.46 -1.92
C GLN A 161 -34.93 -10.89 -0.67
N GLU A 162 -34.82 -12.19 -0.40
CA GLU A 162 -33.98 -12.72 0.68
C GLU A 162 -32.51 -12.35 0.47
N LEU A 163 -31.97 -12.58 -0.73
CA LEU A 163 -30.60 -12.18 -1.07
C LEU A 163 -30.37 -10.68 -0.85
N ILE A 164 -31.30 -9.83 -1.32
CA ILE A 164 -31.24 -8.38 -1.10
C ILE A 164 -31.26 -8.04 0.39
N ASN A 165 -32.10 -8.70 1.18
CA ASN A 165 -32.16 -8.45 2.62
C ASN A 165 -30.84 -8.82 3.31
N MET A 166 -30.25 -9.96 2.96
CA MET A 166 -28.92 -10.37 3.47
C MET A 166 -27.83 -9.36 3.08
N GLY A 167 -27.86 -8.84 1.85
CA GLY A 167 -26.91 -7.82 1.39
C GLY A 167 -26.99 -6.51 2.16
N ARG A 168 -28.21 -6.07 2.50
CA ARG A 168 -28.46 -4.87 3.33
C ARG A 168 -28.05 -5.06 4.77
N GLU A 169 -28.32 -6.24 5.33
CA GLU A 169 -27.93 -6.61 6.69
C GLU A 169 -26.40 -6.62 6.79
N ASP A 170 -25.69 -7.32 5.89
CA ASP A 170 -24.22 -7.30 5.86
C ASP A 170 -23.65 -5.88 5.69
N TRP A 171 -24.27 -5.05 4.83
CA TRP A 171 -23.83 -3.67 4.65
C TRP A 171 -23.91 -2.85 5.94
N THR A 172 -25.04 -2.96 6.64
CA THR A 172 -25.36 -2.15 7.82
C THR A 172 -24.67 -2.67 9.08
N GLU A 173 -24.55 -3.99 9.23
CA GLU A 173 -24.06 -4.63 10.45
C GLU A 173 -22.57 -4.98 10.39
N SER A 174 -21.99 -5.11 9.18
CA SER A 174 -20.59 -5.49 8.98
C SER A 174 -19.80 -4.42 8.23
N VAL A 175 -20.16 -4.09 6.99
CA VAL A 175 -19.34 -3.24 6.13
C VAL A 175 -19.16 -1.83 6.70
N ILE A 176 -20.26 -1.12 6.96
CA ILE A 176 -20.22 0.24 7.51
C ILE A 176 -19.51 0.26 8.88
N PRO A 177 -19.89 -0.58 9.88
CA PRO A 177 -19.22 -0.56 11.18
C PRO A 177 -17.73 -0.88 11.10
N ASN A 178 -17.30 -1.75 10.17
CA ASN A 178 -15.89 -2.06 9.99
C ASN A 178 -15.11 -0.89 9.38
N ALA A 179 -15.67 -0.17 8.43
CA ALA A 179 -15.04 1.05 7.90
C ALA A 179 -14.99 2.16 8.97
N HIS A 180 -16.06 2.33 9.76
CA HIS A 180 -16.17 3.33 10.82
C HIS A 180 -15.24 3.10 12.02
N LYS A 181 -14.67 1.90 12.18
CA LYS A 181 -13.57 1.65 13.13
C LYS A 181 -12.32 2.46 12.78
N TRP A 182 -12.14 2.78 11.50
CA TRP A 182 -10.97 3.50 10.98
C TRP A 182 -11.27 4.96 10.67
N ASP A 183 -12.41 5.23 10.03
CA ASP A 183 -12.91 6.59 9.80
C ASP A 183 -14.42 6.67 10.10
N PRO A 184 -14.82 7.29 11.23
CA PRO A 184 -16.22 7.43 11.62
C PRO A 184 -17.12 8.17 10.63
N HIS A 185 -16.54 8.92 9.69
CA HIS A 185 -17.27 9.68 8.67
C HIS A 185 -17.19 9.02 7.29
N TRP A 186 -16.59 7.82 7.20
CA TRP A 186 -16.43 7.13 5.93
C TRP A 186 -17.78 6.91 5.25
N GLN A 187 -17.80 7.16 3.95
CA GLN A 187 -18.91 6.90 3.05
C GLN A 187 -18.37 6.20 1.80
N TYR A 188 -19.14 5.24 1.29
CA TYR A 188 -18.77 4.55 0.06
C TYR A 188 -18.82 5.52 -1.12
N ASN A 189 -17.68 5.67 -1.81
CA ASN A 189 -17.55 6.54 -2.95
C ASN A 189 -17.56 5.74 -4.26
N PHE A 190 -18.66 5.82 -4.99
CA PHE A 190 -18.83 5.14 -6.29
C PHE A 190 -17.90 5.64 -7.39
N ASP A 191 -17.38 6.86 -7.28
CA ASP A 191 -16.49 7.41 -8.29
C ASP A 191 -15.15 6.66 -8.32
N LEU A 192 -14.72 6.11 -7.18
CA LEU A 192 -13.47 5.34 -7.05
C LEU A 192 -13.46 4.08 -7.93
N ILE A 193 -14.62 3.49 -8.21
CA ILE A 193 -14.74 2.30 -9.07
C ILE A 193 -14.15 2.53 -10.46
N TRP A 194 -14.21 3.77 -10.95
CA TRP A 194 -13.76 4.16 -12.28
C TRP A 194 -12.27 4.49 -12.35
N GLU A 195 -11.60 4.61 -11.21
CA GLU A 195 -10.17 4.82 -11.15
C GLU A 195 -9.43 3.56 -11.61
N GLU A 196 -8.34 3.74 -12.35
CA GLU A 196 -7.66 2.65 -13.07
C GLU A 196 -7.28 1.47 -12.17
N ARG A 197 -6.91 1.75 -10.91
CA ARG A 197 -6.52 0.72 -9.92
C ARG A 197 -7.66 -0.21 -9.51
N HIS A 198 -8.90 0.27 -9.44
CA HIS A 198 -10.08 -0.54 -9.14
C HIS A 198 -10.67 -1.12 -10.42
N ARG A 199 -10.76 -0.30 -11.47
CA ARG A 199 -11.33 -0.69 -12.77
C ARG A 199 -10.62 -1.89 -13.38
N ARG A 200 -9.30 -2.03 -13.22
CA ARG A 200 -8.52 -3.18 -13.72
C ARG A 200 -8.87 -4.51 -13.03
N LEU A 201 -9.45 -4.47 -11.82
CA LEU A 201 -9.91 -5.66 -11.10
C LEU A 201 -11.27 -6.16 -11.58
N ILE A 202 -11.99 -5.33 -12.36
CA ILE A 202 -13.36 -5.59 -12.81
C ILE A 202 -13.35 -5.81 -14.33
N PRO A 203 -13.05 -7.03 -14.84
CA PRO A 203 -12.83 -7.27 -16.28
C PRO A 203 -14.14 -7.39 -17.09
N ILE A 204 -15.14 -6.54 -16.82
CA ILE A 204 -16.41 -6.48 -17.58
C ILE A 204 -16.52 -5.15 -18.35
N PRO A 205 -17.31 -5.09 -19.44
CA PRO A 205 -17.52 -3.84 -20.18
C PRO A 205 -18.16 -2.74 -19.32
N ASP A 206 -17.84 -1.47 -19.59
CA ASP A 206 -18.32 -0.33 -18.79
C ASP A 206 -19.85 -0.22 -18.76
N GLU A 207 -20.53 -0.57 -19.85
CA GLU A 207 -21.99 -0.57 -19.91
C GLU A 207 -22.60 -1.59 -18.92
N VAL A 208 -21.98 -2.77 -18.80
CA VAL A 208 -22.39 -3.80 -17.84
C VAL A 208 -22.07 -3.34 -16.43
N LEU A 209 -20.89 -2.75 -16.20
CA LEU A 209 -20.49 -2.25 -14.89
C LEU A 209 -21.42 -1.12 -14.41
N LYS A 210 -21.81 -0.18 -15.27
CA LYS A 210 -22.79 0.86 -14.93
C LYS A 210 -24.11 0.27 -14.45
N ARG A 211 -24.62 -0.77 -15.13
CA ARG A 211 -25.82 -1.48 -14.70
C ARG A 211 -25.62 -2.17 -13.34
N ARG A 212 -24.46 -2.85 -13.16
CA ARG A 212 -24.12 -3.54 -11.92
C ARG A 212 -23.98 -2.58 -10.74
N VAL A 213 -23.48 -1.35 -10.94
CA VAL A 213 -23.44 -0.30 -9.91
C VAL A 213 -24.84 0.06 -9.42
N GLU A 214 -25.82 0.23 -10.31
CA GLU A 214 -27.20 0.53 -9.90
C GLU A 214 -27.88 -0.66 -9.20
N GLN A 215 -27.58 -1.89 -9.62
CA GLN A 215 -28.03 -3.10 -8.92
C GLN A 215 -27.40 -3.20 -7.53
N PHE A 216 -26.09 -2.92 -7.41
CA PHE A 216 -25.36 -2.90 -6.14
C PHE A 216 -25.97 -1.89 -5.15
N LYS A 217 -26.30 -0.67 -5.60
CA LYS A 217 -27.03 0.31 -4.78
C LYS A 217 -28.33 -0.24 -4.21
N THR A 218 -29.13 -0.89 -5.06
CA THR A 218 -30.39 -1.52 -4.64
C THR A 218 -30.18 -2.67 -3.66
N TYR A 219 -29.18 -3.52 -3.94
CA TYR A 219 -28.77 -4.68 -3.14
C TYR A 219 -28.25 -4.27 -1.75
N ARG A 220 -27.41 -3.23 -1.68
CA ARG A 220 -26.85 -2.71 -0.43
C ARG A 220 -27.74 -1.69 0.29
N GLY A 221 -28.78 -1.17 -0.38
CA GLY A 221 -29.73 -0.22 0.19
C GLY A 221 -29.17 1.20 0.31
N ILE A 222 -28.34 1.61 -0.65
CA ILE A 222 -27.61 2.91 -0.69
C ILE A 222 -27.94 3.74 -1.93
#